data_AF-A0A182QGS9-F1
#
_entry.id   AF-A0A182QGS9-F1
#
_cell.length_a   1.000
_cell.length_b   1.000
_cell.length_c   1.000
_cell.angle_alpha   90.00
_cell.angle_beta   90.00
_cell.angle_gamma   90.00
#
_symmetry.space_group_name_H-M   'P 1'
#
loop_
_entity.id
_entity.type
_entity.pdbx_description
1 polymer ?
#
loop_
_entity_poly.entity_id
_entity_poly.type
_entity_poly.pdbx_seq_one_letter_code
_entity_poly.pdbx_strand_id
1 'polypeptide(L)'
;MRLPPLLVVLLGYALAGDGSIRVPRWTVRPINVNCPQPVCTTAKDLNTLWATPDATQFIRCRPAPTGFWMIELNPCAPGTLFQFSKQACVATRNWSSC
;
A
#
# COMPACT_ATOMS: atom_id res chain seq x y z
N MET A 1 22.11 57.85 16.29
CA MET A 1 21.71 58.37 14.96
C MET A 1 22.35 57.49 13.88
N ARG A 2 21.52 56.93 12.98
CA ARG A 2 21.77 56.43 11.60
C ARG A 2 23.17 55.94 11.15
N LEU A 3 23.28 54.60 11.02
CA LEU A 3 23.65 53.73 9.84
C LEU A 3 25.05 53.79 9.12
N PRO A 4 25.46 52.74 8.35
CA PRO A 4 26.68 51.91 8.50
C PRO A 4 27.60 51.96 7.22
N PRO A 5 28.61 51.08 6.98
CA PRO A 5 28.42 49.72 6.39
C PRO A 5 29.47 48.67 6.85
N LEU A 6 29.13 47.39 7.07
CA LEU A 6 29.16 46.31 6.07
C LEU A 6 30.35 46.38 5.08
N LEU A 7 31.54 45.93 5.48
CA LEU A 7 32.54 45.48 4.49
C LEU A 7 33.51 44.43 5.09
N VAL A 8 33.40 43.21 4.54
CA VAL A 8 34.43 42.19 4.37
C VAL A 8 35.11 41.60 5.61
N VAL A 9 34.60 40.46 6.07
CA VAL A 9 35.49 39.39 6.52
C VAL A 9 35.13 38.13 5.74
N LEU A 10 35.79 37.96 4.60
CA LEU A 10 35.82 36.74 3.79
C LEU A 10 36.52 35.64 4.60
N LEU A 11 35.77 34.93 5.44
CA LEU A 11 36.22 33.64 5.97
C LEU A 11 35.66 32.56 5.04
N GLY A 12 36.56 31.88 4.35
CA GLY A 12 36.25 30.82 3.42
C GLY A 12 35.40 29.74 4.06
N TYR A 13 34.18 29.58 3.55
CA TYR A 13 33.35 28.43 3.86
C TYR A 13 33.70 27.35 2.84
N ALA A 14 34.56 26.41 3.25
CA ALA A 14 34.69 25.15 2.54
C ALA A 14 33.33 24.43 2.60
N LEU A 15 32.56 24.50 1.52
CA LEU A 15 31.36 23.69 1.37
C LEU A 15 31.77 22.29 0.93
N ALA A 16 32.08 21.43 1.90
CA ALA A 16 32.02 19.99 1.69
C ALA A 16 30.55 19.58 1.58
N GLY A 17 30.00 19.70 0.37
CA GLY A 17 28.67 19.18 0.04
C GLY A 17 28.75 17.67 -0.17
N ASP A 18 28.48 16.90 0.88
CA ASP A 18 28.30 15.45 0.77
C ASP A 18 26.90 15.19 0.17
N GLY A 19 26.88 14.83 -1.11
CA GLY A 19 25.69 14.73 -1.96
C GLY A 19 24.77 13.54 -1.65
N SER A 20 24.38 13.35 -0.39
CA SER A 20 23.42 12.31 -0.01
C SER A 20 21.99 12.85 -0.09
N ILE A 21 21.35 12.68 -1.24
CA ILE A 21 19.90 12.90 -1.43
C ILE A 21 19.16 11.93 -0.51
N ARG A 22 18.55 12.45 0.56
CA ARG A 22 17.57 11.70 1.36
C ARG A 22 16.29 11.55 0.53
N VAL A 23 16.26 10.56 -0.36
CA VAL A 23 14.98 10.12 -0.92
C VAL A 23 14.15 9.57 0.24
N PRO A 24 12.98 10.14 0.56
CA PRO A 24 12.07 9.47 1.46
C PRO A 24 11.81 8.07 0.89
N ARG A 25 12.02 7.05 1.72
CA ARG A 25 11.73 5.66 1.36
C ARG A 25 10.22 5.51 1.26
N TRP A 26 9.64 5.93 0.14
CA TRP A 26 8.28 5.55 -0.22
C TRP A 26 8.28 4.04 -0.35
N THR A 27 7.65 3.38 0.62
CA THR A 27 7.51 1.92 0.58
C THR A 27 6.39 1.66 -0.41
N VAL A 28 6.73 1.29 -1.64
CA VAL A 28 5.75 0.88 -2.64
C VAL A 28 5.02 -0.33 -2.08
N ARG A 29 3.79 -0.12 -1.59
CA ARG A 29 2.91 -1.20 -1.17
C ARG A 29 2.28 -1.78 -2.43
N PRO A 30 2.18 -3.10 -2.56
CA PRO A 30 1.42 -3.72 -3.62
C PRO A 30 -0.06 -3.41 -3.39
N ILE A 31 -0.66 -2.67 -4.32
CA ILE A 31 -2.02 -2.13 -4.20
C ILE A 31 -2.94 -2.78 -5.22
N ASN A 32 -4.12 -3.22 -4.78
CA ASN A 32 -5.17 -3.82 -5.62
C ASN A 32 -6.31 -2.81 -5.90
N VAL A 33 -5.98 -1.53 -6.13
CA VAL A 33 -6.98 -0.47 -6.34
C VAL A 33 -7.81 -0.63 -7.61
N ASN A 34 -7.30 -1.33 -8.61
CA ASN A 34 -8.02 -1.56 -9.88
C ASN A 34 -8.88 -2.83 -9.85
N CYS A 35 -8.97 -3.51 -8.70
CA CYS A 35 -9.71 -4.75 -8.62
C CYS A 35 -11.21 -4.52 -8.47
N PRO A 36 -12.04 -5.46 -8.95
CA PRO A 36 -13.47 -5.35 -8.79
C PRO A 36 -13.84 -5.27 -7.30
N GLN A 37 -14.82 -4.42 -7.00
CA GLN A 37 -15.30 -4.19 -5.64
C GLN A 37 -15.97 -5.46 -5.09
N PRO A 38 -15.82 -5.75 -3.78
CA PRO A 38 -16.47 -6.89 -3.15
C PRO A 38 -17.99 -6.75 -3.22
N VAL A 39 -18.62 -7.69 -3.92
CA VAL A 39 -20.07 -7.87 -3.90
C VAL A 39 -20.33 -9.16 -3.14
N CYS A 40 -21.30 -9.17 -2.23
CA CYS A 40 -21.67 -10.36 -1.47
C CYS A 40 -23.19 -10.55 -1.60
N THR A 41 -23.71 -10.84 -2.80
CA THR A 41 -25.18 -10.96 -3.00
C THR A 41 -25.57 -12.31 -3.57
N THR A 42 -24.70 -12.93 -4.37
CA THR A 42 -24.95 -14.21 -5.03
C THR A 42 -24.14 -15.35 -4.42
N ALA A 43 -24.55 -16.60 -4.66
CA ALA A 43 -23.76 -17.77 -4.25
C ALA A 43 -22.37 -17.80 -4.91
N LYS A 44 -22.22 -17.21 -6.10
CA LYS A 44 -20.93 -17.10 -6.78
C LYS A 44 -19.99 -16.18 -6.01
N ASP A 45 -20.52 -15.07 -5.50
CA ASP A 45 -19.76 -14.10 -4.72
C ASP A 45 -19.21 -14.68 -3.42
N LEU A 46 -19.97 -15.59 -2.79
CA LEU A 46 -19.57 -16.27 -1.55
C LEU A 46 -18.38 -17.21 -1.76
N ASN A 47 -18.27 -17.77 -2.96
CA ASN A 47 -17.15 -18.61 -3.35
C ASN A 47 -15.99 -17.80 -3.94
N THR A 48 -16.12 -16.48 -4.01
CA THR A 48 -15.12 -15.56 -4.55
C THR A 48 -14.38 -14.86 -3.40
N LEU A 49 -13.06 -14.91 -3.43
CA LEU A 49 -12.20 -14.08 -2.61
C LEU A 49 -11.97 -12.74 -3.31
N TRP A 50 -12.19 -11.66 -2.57
CA TRP A 50 -12.15 -10.31 -3.09
C TRP A 50 -10.87 -9.60 -2.65
N ALA A 51 -10.35 -8.76 -3.53
CA ALA A 51 -9.15 -8.00 -3.24
C ALA A 51 -9.47 -6.78 -2.37
N THR A 52 -8.57 -6.49 -1.42
CA THR A 52 -8.56 -5.25 -0.65
C THR A 52 -7.49 -4.31 -1.20
N PRO A 53 -7.59 -2.99 -0.97
CA PRO A 53 -6.53 -2.05 -1.36
C PRO A 53 -5.15 -2.48 -0.85
N ASP A 54 -5.07 -3.04 0.36
CA ASP A 54 -3.88 -3.70 0.87
C ASP A 54 -3.82 -5.16 0.38
N ALA A 55 -2.85 -5.51 -0.47
CA ALA A 55 -2.69 -6.87 -0.97
C ALA A 55 -2.24 -7.89 0.10
N THR A 56 -1.88 -7.46 1.30
CA THR A 56 -1.59 -8.40 2.42
C THR A 56 -2.86 -9.00 3.03
N GLN A 57 -4.02 -8.51 2.64
CA GLN A 57 -5.31 -8.96 3.11
C GLN A 57 -6.22 -9.31 1.92
N PHE A 58 -7.30 -10.00 2.22
CA PHE A 58 -8.36 -10.29 1.28
C PHE A 58 -9.70 -10.30 2.00
N ILE A 59 -10.76 -10.10 1.24
CA ILE A 59 -12.13 -10.15 1.72
C ILE A 59 -12.74 -11.50 1.35
N ARG A 60 -13.44 -12.10 2.32
CA ARG A 60 -14.31 -13.25 2.11
C ARG A 60 -15.71 -12.89 2.55
N CYS A 61 -16.69 -13.19 1.72
CA CYS A 61 -18.09 -13.02 2.08
C CYS A 61 -18.56 -14.19 2.97
N ARG A 62 -19.37 -13.92 3.99
CA ARG A 62 -19.98 -14.93 4.87
C ARG A 62 -21.48 -14.70 5.03
N PRO A 63 -22.30 -15.76 5.06
CA PRO A 63 -23.70 -15.63 5.46
C PRO A 63 -23.80 -15.19 6.92
N ALA A 64 -24.56 -14.13 7.19
CA ALA A 64 -24.90 -13.73 8.53
C ALA A 64 -26.12 -14.54 9.04
N PRO A 65 -26.21 -14.78 10.36
CA PRO A 65 -27.38 -15.44 10.95
C PRO A 65 -28.70 -14.70 10.71
N THR A 66 -28.63 -13.39 10.45
CA THR A 66 -29.75 -12.50 10.19
C THR A 66 -30.28 -12.59 8.75
N GLY A 67 -29.68 -13.40 7.88
CA GLY A 67 -30.01 -13.51 6.46
C GLY A 67 -29.36 -12.44 5.58
N PHE A 68 -28.62 -11.51 6.18
CA PHE A 68 -27.75 -10.56 5.45
C PHE A 68 -26.37 -11.16 5.19
N TRP A 69 -25.56 -10.49 4.38
CA TRP A 69 -24.19 -10.91 4.08
C TRP A 69 -23.18 -10.06 4.83
N MET A 70 -22.13 -10.68 5.38
CA MET A 70 -21.05 -9.98 6.07
C MET A 70 -19.73 -10.10 5.30
N ILE A 71 -18.97 -9.02 5.31
CA ILE A 71 -17.61 -8.94 4.78
C ILE A 71 -16.65 -9.33 5.89
N GLU A 72 -15.83 -10.36 5.65
CA GLU A 72 -14.80 -10.83 6.56
C GLU A 72 -13.42 -10.51 5.98
N LEU A 73 -12.65 -9.68 6.66
CA LEU A 73 -11.28 -9.35 6.29
C LEU A 73 -10.32 -10.41 6.83
N ASN A 74 -9.56 -11.05 5.95
CA ASN A 74 -8.65 -12.13 6.29
C ASN A 74 -7.22 -11.75 5.88
N PRO A 75 -6.22 -11.95 6.75
CA PRO A 75 -4.82 -11.72 6.39
C PRO A 75 -4.26 -12.90 5.56
N CYS A 76 -3.38 -12.58 4.62
CA CYS A 76 -2.50 -13.56 3.99
C CYS A 76 -1.34 -13.94 4.93
N ALA A 77 -0.70 -15.08 4.64
CA ALA A 77 0.50 -15.49 5.35
C ALA A 77 1.66 -14.49 5.13
N PRO A 78 2.60 -14.33 6.09
CA PRO A 78 3.74 -13.44 5.93
C PRO A 78 4.54 -13.72 4.65
N GLY A 79 4.89 -12.68 3.91
CA GLY A 79 5.61 -12.79 2.63
C GLY A 79 4.74 -13.22 1.44
N THR A 80 3.43 -13.32 1.63
CA THR A 80 2.47 -13.58 0.55
C THR A 80 1.48 -12.42 0.38
N LEU A 81 0.94 -12.30 -0.82
CA LEU A 81 0.01 -11.26 -1.23
C LEU A 81 -1.16 -11.87 -1.97
N PHE A 82 -2.35 -11.35 -1.73
CA PHE A 82 -3.57 -11.80 -2.38
C PHE A 82 -3.59 -11.40 -3.86
N GLN A 83 -3.81 -12.38 -4.73
CA GLN A 83 -3.95 -12.22 -6.17
C GLN A 83 -5.35 -12.67 -6.61
N PHE A 84 -6.16 -11.71 -7.08
CA PHE A 84 -7.55 -11.97 -7.46
C PHE A 84 -7.69 -12.99 -8.59
N SER A 85 -6.82 -12.94 -9.61
CA SER A 85 -6.86 -13.88 -10.74
C SER A 85 -6.62 -15.33 -10.34
N LYS A 86 -5.86 -15.57 -9.26
CA LYS A 86 -5.60 -16.91 -8.73
C LYS A 86 -6.49 -17.29 -7.56
N GLN A 87 -7.31 -16.35 -7.07
CA GLN A 87 -8.17 -16.54 -5.89
C GLN A 87 -7.37 -17.10 -4.69
N ALA A 88 -6.13 -16.64 -4.51
CA ALA A 88 -5.20 -17.17 -3.51
C ALA A 88 -4.11 -16.15 -3.12
N CYS A 89 -3.49 -16.37 -1.95
CA CYS A 89 -2.28 -15.66 -1.56
C CYS A 89 -1.06 -16.29 -2.26
N VAL A 90 -0.28 -15.49 -2.97
CA VAL A 90 0.92 -15.91 -3.70
C VAL A 90 2.17 -15.24 -3.14
N ALA A 91 3.34 -15.83 -3.37
CA ALA A 91 4.61 -15.19 -3.01
C ALA A 91 4.72 -13.81 -3.68
N THR A 92 5.25 -12.82 -2.96
CA THR A 92 5.47 -11.44 -3.44
C THR A 92 6.10 -11.34 -4.82
N ARG A 93 7.08 -12.20 -5.12
CA ARG A 93 7.77 -12.27 -6.42
C ARG A 93 6.88 -12.67 -7.61
N ASN A 94 5.79 -13.39 -7.36
CA ASN A 94 4.86 -13.90 -8.36
C ASN A 94 3.51 -13.17 -8.32
N TRP A 95 3.41 -12.13 -7.51
CA TRP A 95 2.20 -11.35 -7.35
C TRP A 95 2.05 -10.39 -8.53
N SER A 96 0.83 -10.35 -9.07
CA SER A 96 0.36 -9.29 -9.95
C SER A 96 -0.91 -8.73 -9.36
N SER A 97 -1.24 -7.49 -9.71
CA SER A 97 -2.60 -7.02 -9.55
C SER A 97 -3.56 -7.89 -10.37
N CYS A 98 -4.85 -7.71 -10.09
CA CYS A 98 -5.88 -7.81 -11.12
C CYS A 98 -5.52 -6.91 -12.33
#